data_AF-A0A2V7H9R3-F1
#
_entry.id   AF-A0A2V7H9R3-F1
#
_cell.length_a   1.000
_cell.length_b   1.000
_cell.length_c   1.000
_cell.angle_alpha   90.00
_cell.angle_beta   90.00
_cell.angle_gamma   90.00
#
_symmetry.space_group_name_H-M   'P 1'
#
loop_
_entity.id
_entity.type
_entity.pdbx_description
1 polymer ?
#
loop_
_entity_poly.entity_id
_entity_poly.type
_entity_poly.pdbx_seq_one_letter_code
_entity_poly.pdbx_strand_id
1 'polypeptide(L)' 'MKTILLVTTDEDLRARLLRPLGDRSVFFADSDDAAVRTLRLAEVDLIIKDATGAGREMASFAARARELSPSAV' A
#
# COMPACT_ATOMS: atom_id res chain seq x y z
N MET A 1 3.98 -8.26 14.73
CA MET A 1 4.83 -7.65 13.67
C MET A 1 3.93 -6.72 12.87
N LYS A 2 4.41 -5.53 12.47
CA LYS A 2 3.59 -4.63 11.65
C LYS A 2 3.79 -4.96 10.17
N THR A 3 2.69 -5.15 9.45
CA THR A 3 2.65 -5.47 8.03
C THR A 3 2.35 -4.21 7.22
N ILE A 4 3.10 -4.01 6.14
CA ILE A 4 3.03 -2.81 5.31
C ILE A 4 2.67 -3.20 3.89
N LEU A 5 1.75 -2.47 3.26
CA LEU A 5 1.51 -2.56 1.82
C LEU A 5 2.10 -1.33 1.14
N LEU A 6 3.05 -1.54 0.23
CA LEU A 6 3.64 -0.50 -0.58
C LEU A 6 3.09 -0.57 -2.01
N VAL A 7 2.37 0.48 -2.42
CA VAL A 7 1.70 0.60 -3.71
C VAL A 7 2.44 1.62 -4.58
N THR A 8 3.29 1.15 -5.48
CA THR A 8 4.05 1.99 -6.41
C THR A 8 4.58 1.18 -7.60
N THR A 9 4.58 1.80 -8.77
CA THR A 9 5.27 1.32 -9.98
C THR A 9 6.74 1.78 -10.04
N ASP A 10 7.14 2.70 -9.17
CA ASP A 10 8.49 3.25 -9.13
C ASP A 10 9.41 2.35 -8.28
N GLU A 11 10.26 1.59 -8.96
CA GLU A 11 11.23 0.68 -8.35
C GLU A 11 12.31 1.41 -7.54
N ASP A 12 12.68 2.63 -7.92
CA ASP A 12 13.67 3.43 -7.19
C ASP A 12 13.06 3.96 -5.88
N LEU A 13 11.83 4.44 -5.92
CA LEU A 13 11.07 4.80 -4.72
C LEU A 13 10.87 3.59 -3.82
N ARG A 14 10.52 2.43 -4.38
CA ARG A 14 10.40 1.17 -3.64
C ARG A 14 11.69 0.82 -2.92
N ALA A 15 12.83 0.83 -3.61
CA ALA A 15 14.13 0.53 -3.01
C ALA A 15 14.52 1.52 -1.91
N ARG A 16 14.20 2.80 -2.08
CA ARG A 16 14.45 3.85 -1.06
C ARG A 16 13.57 3.68 0.18
N LEU A 17 12.32 3.27 0.00
CA LEU A 17 11.37 3.05 1.10
C LEU A 17 11.63 1.73 1.83
N LEU A 18 12.13 0.69 1.15
CA LEU A 18 12.43 -0.59 1.81
C LEU A 18 13.55 -0.48 2.85
N ARG A 19 14.59 0.30 2.56
CA ARG A 19 15.74 0.47 3.48
C ARG A 19 15.33 0.88 4.91
N PRO A 20 14.54 1.95 5.12
CA PRO A 20 14.11 2.34 6.47
C PRO A 20 13.04 1.42 7.08
N LEU A 21 12.36 0.58 6.30
CA LEU A 21 11.35 -0.35 6.82
C LEU A 21 11.97 -1.55 7.54
N GLY A 22 13.24 -1.86 7.28
CA GLY A 22 14.00 -2.91 7.98
C GLY A 22 13.33 -4.28 7.86
N ASP A 23 13.21 -4.99 8.98
CA ASP A 23 12.71 -6.37 9.04
C ASP A 23 11.17 -6.48 9.08
N ARG A 24 10.45 -5.40 8.73
CA ARG A 24 8.97 -5.43 8.69
C ARG A 24 8.49 -6.26 7.49
N SER A 25 7.35 -6.93 7.64
CA SER A 25 6.70 -7.62 6.52
C SER A 25 6.16 -6.59 5.53
N VAL A 26 6.64 -6.62 4.28
CA VAL A 26 6.20 -5.70 3.23
C VAL A 26 5.59 -6.47 2.06
N PHE A 27 4.36 -6.13 1.72
CA PHE A 27 3.72 -6.52 0.47
C PHE A 27 3.91 -5.41 -0.57
N PHE A 28 4.00 -5.80 -1.84
CA PHE A 28 4.15 -4.87 -2.96
C PHE A 28 2.95 -4.96 -3.89
N ALA A 29 2.51 -3.81 -4.39
CA ALA A 29 1.55 -3.70 -5.46
C ALA A 29 2.00 -2.61 -6.43
N ASP A 30 1.83 -2.86 -7.72
CA ASP A 30 2.09 -1.89 -8.80
C ASP A 30 0.82 -1.12 -9.22
N SER A 31 -0.33 -1.49 -8.66
CA SER A 31 -1.64 -0.98 -9.07
C SER A 31 -2.64 -1.08 -7.92
N ASP A 32 -3.72 -0.30 -8.02
CA ASP A 32 -4.79 -0.30 -7.03
C ASP A 32 -5.50 -1.65 -6.95
N ASP A 33 -5.68 -2.32 -8.08
CA ASP A 33 -6.33 -3.63 -8.12
C ASP A 33 -5.46 -4.71 -7.46
N ALA A 34 -4.13 -4.69 -7.68
CA ALA A 34 -3.20 -5.59 -7.00
C ALA A 34 -3.17 -5.31 -5.49
N ALA A 35 -3.20 -4.04 -5.09
CA ALA A 35 -3.27 -3.63 -3.70
C ALA A 35 -4.57 -4.12 -3.04
N VAL A 36 -5.72 -3.89 -3.67
CA VAL A 36 -7.03 -4.35 -3.17
C VAL A 36 -7.10 -5.87 -3.04
N ARG A 37 -6.51 -6.62 -3.99
CA ARG A 37 -6.40 -8.09 -3.85
C ARG A 37 -5.58 -8.47 -2.63
N THR A 38 -4.48 -7.78 -2.37
CA THR A 38 -3.65 -8.02 -1.18
C THR A 38 -4.41 -7.76 0.11
N LEU A 39 -5.13 -6.64 0.21
CA LEU A 39 -5.94 -6.28 1.39
C LEU A 39 -7.06 -7.29 1.69
N ARG A 40 -7.55 -8.03 0.68
CA ARG A 40 -8.53 -9.10 0.87
C ARG A 40 -7.92 -10.39 1.41
N LEU A 41 -6.60 -10.56 1.28
CA LEU A 41 -5.89 -11.80 1.58
C LEU A 41 -5.02 -11.71 2.83
N ALA A 42 -4.65 -10.49 3.24
CA ALA A 42 -3.75 -10.27 4.36
C ALA A 42 -4.19 -9.06 5.20
N GLU A 43 -3.98 -9.17 6.52
CA GLU A 43 -4.09 -8.02 7.43
C GLU A 43 -2.88 -7.10 7.24
N VAL A 44 -3.16 -5.82 6.99
CA VAL A 44 -2.17 -4.77 6.77
C VAL A 44 -2.37 -3.67 7.81
N ASP A 45 -1.28 -3.21 8.42
CA ASP A 45 -1.31 -2.17 9.45
C ASP A 45 -1.05 -0.76 8.88
N LEU A 46 -0.34 -0.67 7.76
CA LEU A 46 0.08 0.59 7.14
C LEU A 46 0.07 0.46 5.61
N ILE A 47 -0.51 1.44 4.94
CA ILE A 47 -0.49 1.51 3.47
C ILE A 47 0.31 2.73 3.02
N ILE A 48 1.33 2.51 2.20
CA ILE A 48 2.10 3.57 1.55
C ILE A 48 1.76 3.52 0.07
N LYS A 49 1.08 4.55 -0.44
CA LYS A 49 0.72 4.64 -1.87
C LYS A 49 1.38 5.85 -2.51
N ASP A 50 2.02 5.62 -3.65
CA ASP A 50 2.52 6.69 -4.50
C ASP A 50 1.34 7.51 -5.07
N ALA A 51 1.45 8.83 -4.94
CA ALA A 51 0.42 9.81 -5.27
C ALA A 51 0.63 10.44 -6.67
N THR A 52 1.40 9.79 -7.54
CA THR A 52 1.68 10.24 -8.91
C THR A 52 0.44 10.31 -9.82
N GLY A 53 -0.69 9.72 -9.41
CA GLY A 53 -1.98 9.76 -10.12
C GLY A 53 -2.84 11.01 -9.84
N ALA A 54 -4.01 11.08 -10.48
CA ALA A 54 -4.95 12.18 -10.25
C ALA A 54 -5.51 12.11 -8.82
N GLY A 55 -5.70 13.24 -8.13
CA GLY A 55 -6.18 13.26 -6.74
C GLY A 55 -7.51 12.52 -6.49
N ARG A 56 -8.35 12.37 -7.54
CA ARG A 56 -9.57 11.55 -7.50
C ARG A 56 -9.27 10.06 -7.30
N GLU A 57 -8.24 9.53 -7.95
CA GLU A 57 -7.85 8.12 -7.88
C GLU A 57 -7.36 7.77 -6.47
N MET A 58 -6.59 8.68 -5.85
CA MET A 58 -6.16 8.53 -4.46
C MET A 58 -7.35 8.44 -3.49
N ALA A 59 -8.35 9.32 -3.66
CA ALA A 59 -9.54 9.31 -2.81
C ALA A 59 -10.36 8.02 -2.99
N SER A 60 -10.53 7.55 -4.24
CA SER A 60 -11.21 6.29 -4.53
C SER A 60 -10.48 5.07 -3.95
N PHE A 61 -9.15 5.03 -4.05
CA PHE A 61 -8.34 4.00 -3.43
C PHE A 61 -8.48 4.00 -1.90
N ALA A 62 -8.34 5.17 -1.26
CA ALA A 62 -8.42 5.30 0.19
C ALA A 62 -9.79 4.86 0.75
N ALA A 63 -10.88 5.15 0.04
CA ALA A 63 -12.21 4.67 0.41
C ALA A 63 -12.29 3.13 0.40
N ARG A 64 -11.83 2.49 -0.68
CA ARG A 64 -11.79 1.02 -0.80
C ARG A 64 -10.87 0.38 0.23
N ALA A 65 -9.71 0.97 0.49
CA ALA A 65 -8.77 0.47 1.47
C ALA A 65 -9.36 0.48 2.88
N ARG A 66 -10.09 1.55 3.25
CA ARG A 66 -10.80 1.65 4.54
C ARG A 66 -11.93 0.63 4.71
N GLU A 67 -12.64 0.31 3.63
CA GLU A 67 -13.67 -0.73 3.66
C GLU A 67 -13.08 -2.12 3.93
N LEU A 68 -11.90 -2.40 3.37
CA LEU A 68 -11.24 -3.71 3.47
C LEU A 68 -10.34 -3.86 4.69
N SER A 69 -9.73 -2.78 5.14
CA SER A 69 -8.76 -2.75 6.23
C SER A 69 -8.99 -1.51 7.10
N PRO A 70 -10.08 -1.48 7.88
CA PRO A 70 -10.49 -0.30 8.65
C PRO A 70 -9.50 0.10 9.76
N SER A 71 -8.65 -0.84 10.19
CA SER A 71 -7.58 -0.62 11.18
C SER A 71 -6.27 -0.13 10.56
N ALA A 72 -6.12 -0.22 9.23
CA ALA A 72 -4.92 0.26 8.55
C ALA A 72 -4.88 1.80 8.57
N VAL A 73 -3.68 2.34 8.80
CA VAL A 73 -3.41 3.79 8.77
C VAL A 73 -2.87 4.21 7.40
#